data_AF-A0A8S9J7U5-F1
#
_entry.id   AF-A0A8S9J7U5-F1
#
_cell.length_a   1.000
_cell.length_b   1.000
_cell.length_c   1.000
_cell.angle_alpha   90.00
_cell.angle_beta   90.00
_cell.angle_gamma   90.00
#
_symmetry.space_group_name_H-M   'P 1'
#
loop_
_entity.id
_entity.type
_entity.pdbx_description
1 polymer ?
#
loop_
_entity_poly.entity_id
_entity_poly.type
_entity_poly.pdbx_seq_one_letter_code
_entity_poly.pdbx_strand_id
1 'polypeptide(L)'
;MANSSVDMEDIQTVDLMSELLRRMKCASKPDKRLVFIGPPGSGKGTQSPVIKDEFCLCHLSTGDMLRAAVAAKSPLGVKAKEAMDKVTGEPLIQRKDDNADVLRSRLDAFHKQTQPVIDYYAKKGNLVNIPAEKAPEEVTKVVKKVVSA
;
A
#
# COMPACT_ATOMS: atom_id res chain seq x y z
N MET A 1 6.58 -15.74 -17.35
CA MET A 1 5.14 -15.90 -17.05
C MET A 1 4.88 -17.38 -16.96
N ALA A 2 4.89 -17.95 -15.75
CA ALA A 2 4.46 -19.34 -15.57
C ALA A 2 2.94 -19.31 -15.49
N ASN A 3 2.27 -19.63 -16.60
CA ASN A 3 0.84 -19.86 -16.61
C ASN A 3 0.64 -21.32 -16.19
N SER A 4 0.77 -21.61 -14.89
CA SER A 4 0.30 -22.87 -14.35
C SER A 4 -1.23 -22.77 -14.29
N SER A 5 -1.90 -23.20 -15.35
CA SER A 5 -3.34 -23.43 -15.31
C SER A 5 -3.59 -24.50 -14.26
N VAL A 6 -4.04 -24.09 -13.08
CA VAL A 6 -4.49 -25.01 -12.04
C VAL A 6 -5.76 -25.67 -12.58
N ASP A 7 -5.73 -26.99 -12.75
CA ASP A 7 -6.93 -27.74 -13.11
C ASP A 7 -7.85 -27.81 -11.88
N MET A 8 -9.15 -27.54 -12.07
CA MET A 8 -10.10 -27.55 -10.96
C MET A 8 -10.35 -28.97 -10.43
N GLU A 9 -10.09 -30.00 -11.23
CA GLU A 9 -10.24 -31.41 -10.84
C GLU A 9 -9.24 -31.83 -9.76
N ASP A 10 -8.08 -31.16 -9.68
CA ASP A 10 -7.01 -31.46 -8.73
C ASP A 10 -7.20 -30.75 -7.36
N ILE A 11 -8.21 -29.90 -7.22
CA ILE A 11 -8.44 -29.10 -6.01
C ILE A 11 -9.40 -29.84 -5.08
N GLN A 12 -9.04 -29.99 -3.80
CA GLN A 12 -9.93 -30.61 -2.82
C GLN A 12 -11.23 -29.81 -2.69
N THR A 13 -12.37 -30.50 -2.61
CA THR A 13 -13.69 -29.86 -2.47
C THR A 13 -13.75 -28.86 -1.30
N VAL A 14 -13.03 -29.13 -0.20
CA VAL A 14 -12.96 -28.22 0.96
C VAL A 14 -12.31 -26.89 0.62
N ASP A 15 -11.25 -26.90 -0.20
CA ASP A 15 -10.56 -25.68 -0.64
C ASP A 15 -11.44 -24.89 -1.61
N LEU A 16 -12.12 -25.58 -2.53
CA LEU A 16 -13.08 -24.96 -3.45
C LEU A 16 -14.22 -24.28 -2.69
N MET A 17 -14.81 -24.96 -1.70
CA MET A 17 -15.87 -24.40 -0.87
C MET A 17 -15.36 -23.22 -0.02
N SER A 18 -14.13 -23.29 0.49
CA SER A 18 -13.51 -22.19 1.24
C SER A 18 -13.30 -20.94 0.38
N GLU A 19 -12.84 -21.11 -0.85
CA GLU A 19 -12.66 -20.02 -1.81
C GLU A 19 -14.00 -19.44 -2.29
N LEU A 20 -15.02 -20.28 -2.53
CA LEU A 20 -16.38 -19.83 -2.85
C LEU A 20 -16.96 -18.98 -1.73
N LEU A 21 -16.87 -19.44 -0.47
CA LEU A 21 -17.31 -18.68 0.69
C LEU A 21 -16.56 -17.34 0.81
N ARG A 22 -15.26 -17.31 0.51
CA ARG A 22 -14.47 -16.07 0.48
C ARG A 22 -15.00 -15.10 -0.59
N ARG A 23 -15.25 -15.57 -1.81
CA ARG A 23 -15.77 -14.74 -2.91
C ARG A 23 -17.17 -14.21 -2.63
N MET A 24 -18.07 -15.04 -2.07
CA MET A 24 -19.40 -14.61 -1.66
C MET A 24 -19.33 -13.51 -0.58
N LYS A 25 -18.44 -13.66 0.41
CA LYS A 25 -18.17 -12.62 1.42
C LYS A 25 -17.57 -11.34 0.83
N CYS A 26 -16.80 -11.44 -0.25
CA CYS A 26 -16.25 -10.27 -0.94
C CYS A 26 -17.31 -9.54 -1.77
N ALA A 27 -18.16 -10.29 -2.49
CA ALA A 27 -19.18 -9.73 -3.38
C ALA A 27 -20.24 -8.89 -2.66
N SER A 28 -20.45 -9.14 -1.37
CA SER A 28 -21.37 -8.35 -0.55
C SER A 28 -20.77 -7.06 0.03
N LYS A 29 -19.47 -6.83 -0.14
CA LYS A 29 -18.80 -5.65 0.42
C LYS A 29 -18.95 -4.44 -0.51
N PRO A 30 -19.12 -3.23 0.05
CA PRO A 30 -19.25 -2.02 -0.76
C PRO A 30 -17.92 -1.69 -1.46
N ASP A 31 -18.02 -1.21 -2.69
CA ASP A 31 -16.90 -0.64 -3.42
C ASP A 31 -16.35 0.60 -2.69
N LYS A 32 -15.04 0.66 -2.50
CA LYS A 32 -14.36 1.80 -1.85
C LYS A 32 -13.12 2.20 -2.62
N ARG A 33 -12.86 3.52 -2.67
CA ARG A 33 -11.67 4.13 -3.26
C ARG A 33 -10.94 4.90 -2.16
N LEU A 34 -9.87 4.31 -1.66
CA LEU A 34 -9.13 4.81 -0.51
C LEU A 34 -7.72 5.23 -0.93
N VAL A 35 -7.21 6.30 -0.32
CA VAL A 35 -5.82 6.72 -0.46
C VAL A 35 -5.21 6.80 0.92
N PHE A 36 -4.17 6.01 1.19
CA PHE A 36 -3.40 6.11 2.43
C PHE A 36 -2.26 7.10 2.25
N ILE A 37 -2.36 8.24 2.93
CA ILE A 37 -1.35 9.29 2.92
C ILE A 37 -0.70 9.35 4.30
N GLY A 38 0.62 9.45 4.33
CA GLY A 38 1.37 9.60 5.58
C GLY A 38 2.88 9.55 5.33
N PRO A 39 3.70 10.00 6.30
CA PRO A 39 5.15 10.05 6.16
C PRO A 39 5.76 8.63 6.03
N PRO A 40 7.04 8.52 5.64
CA PRO A 40 7.78 7.26 5.74
C PRO A 40 7.67 6.68 7.16
N GLY A 41 7.51 5.36 7.28
CA GLY A 41 7.37 4.70 8.59
C GLY A 41 5.96 4.72 9.20
N SER A 42 5.00 5.47 8.64
CA SER A 42 3.64 5.61 9.19
C SER A 42 2.73 4.36 9.12
N GLY A 43 3.27 3.17 8.80
CA GLY A 43 2.49 1.92 8.77
C GLY A 43 1.63 1.67 7.52
N LYS A 44 1.69 2.48 6.46
CA LYS A 44 0.89 2.26 5.22
C LYS A 44 1.06 0.86 4.63
N GLY A 45 2.31 0.40 4.50
CA GLY A 45 2.62 -0.93 3.96
C GLY A 45 2.11 -2.09 4.85
N THR A 46 1.87 -1.83 6.13
CA THR A 46 1.26 -2.78 7.07
C THR A 46 -0.26 -2.80 6.93
N GLN A 47 -0.88 -1.61 6.85
CA GLN A 47 -2.33 -1.48 6.87
C GLN A 47 -2.98 -1.77 5.51
N SER A 48 -2.34 -1.40 4.40
CA SER A 48 -2.92 -1.57 3.06
C SER A 48 -3.20 -3.04 2.68
N PRO A 49 -2.30 -4.01 2.92
CA PRO A 49 -2.60 -5.43 2.67
C PRO A 49 -3.76 -5.96 3.52
N VAL A 50 -3.83 -5.56 4.80
CA VAL A 50 -4.92 -5.97 5.70
C VAL A 50 -6.27 -5.50 5.15
N ILE A 51 -6.35 -4.24 4.74
CA ILE A 51 -7.58 -3.67 4.16
C ILE A 51 -7.89 -4.26 2.77
N LYS A 52 -6.86 -4.56 1.97
CA LYS A 52 -7.01 -5.25 0.68
C LYS A 52 -7.68 -6.61 0.87
N ASP A 53 -7.20 -7.43 1.79
CA ASP A 53 -7.74 -8.77 2.03
C ASP A 53 -9.11 -8.72 2.72
N GLU A 54 -9.30 -7.81 3.67
CA GLU A 54 -10.55 -7.68 4.41
C GLU A 54 -11.67 -7.02 3.62
N PHE A 55 -11.40 -6.06 2.76
CA PHE A 55 -12.43 -5.40 1.94
C PHE A 55 -12.43 -5.85 0.49
N CYS A 56 -11.57 -6.81 0.14
CA CYS A 56 -11.43 -7.38 -1.19
C CYS A 56 -11.16 -6.31 -2.26
N LEU A 57 -10.34 -5.32 -1.90
CA LEU A 57 -9.99 -4.18 -2.74
C LEU A 57 -8.72 -4.45 -3.55
N CYS A 58 -8.49 -3.68 -4.61
CA CYS A 58 -7.21 -3.66 -5.31
C CYS A 58 -6.19 -2.84 -4.51
N HIS A 59 -5.00 -3.41 -4.26
CA HIS A 59 -3.89 -2.69 -3.65
C HIS A 59 -2.93 -2.17 -4.74
N LEU A 60 -2.95 -0.85 -4.95
CA LEU A 60 -2.03 -0.15 -5.84
C LEU A 60 -0.96 0.58 -5.02
N SER A 61 0.27 0.07 -5.08
CA SER A 61 1.45 0.62 -4.39
C SER A 61 2.48 1.09 -5.41
N THR A 62 2.59 2.41 -5.58
CA THR A 62 3.59 3.01 -6.48
C THR A 62 5.00 2.59 -6.08
N GLY A 63 5.28 2.46 -4.79
CA GLY A 63 6.56 1.96 -4.29
C GLY A 63 6.88 0.54 -4.76
N ASP A 64 5.92 -0.39 -4.69
CA ASP A 64 6.14 -1.77 -5.13
C ASP A 64 6.32 -1.86 -6.64
N MET A 65 5.49 -1.14 -7.41
CA MET A 65 5.60 -1.10 -8.86
C MET A 65 6.95 -0.53 -9.32
N LEU A 66 7.42 0.56 -8.70
CA LEU A 66 8.71 1.16 -9.02
C LEU A 66 9.87 0.23 -8.65
N ARG A 67 9.83 -0.39 -7.46
CA ARG A 67 10.85 -1.38 -7.06
C ARG A 67 10.91 -2.57 -8.03
N ALA A 68 9.75 -3.09 -8.42
CA ALA A 68 9.67 -4.18 -9.41
C ALA A 68 10.26 -3.74 -10.77
N ALA A 69 9.95 -2.52 -11.23
CA ALA A 69 10.49 -1.99 -12.48
C ALA A 69 12.01 -1.80 -12.45
N VAL A 70 12.56 -1.35 -11.32
CA VAL A 70 14.01 -1.21 -11.10
C VAL A 70 14.70 -2.58 -11.03
N ALA A 71 14.13 -3.52 -10.28
CA ALA A 71 14.65 -4.88 -10.17
C ALA A 71 14.68 -5.58 -11.54
N ALA A 72 13.66 -5.36 -12.36
CA ALA A 72 13.58 -5.87 -13.72
C ALA A 72 14.50 -5.14 -14.72
N LYS A 73 15.24 -4.10 -14.29
CA LYS A 73 16.07 -3.24 -15.16
C LYS A 73 15.33 -2.74 -16.41
N SER A 74 14.02 -2.51 -16.27
CA SER A 74 13.20 -2.02 -17.37
C SER A 74 13.64 -0.60 -17.77
N PRO A 75 13.39 -0.16 -19.01
CA PRO A 75 13.71 1.22 -19.43
C PRO A 75 13.07 2.28 -18.50
N LEU A 76 11.84 2.01 -18.04
CA LEU A 76 11.16 2.85 -17.05
C LEU A 76 11.84 2.78 -15.68
N GLY A 77 12.23 1.58 -15.23
CA GLY A 77 12.90 1.37 -13.96
C GLY A 77 14.24 2.09 -13.86
N VAL A 78 15.05 2.10 -14.93
CA VAL A 78 16.32 2.84 -14.98
C VAL A 78 16.07 4.34 -14.80
N LYS A 79 15.14 4.92 -15.58
CA LYS A 79 14.76 6.34 -15.46
C LYS A 79 14.17 6.68 -14.10
N ALA A 80 13.32 5.80 -13.57
CA ALA A 80 12.69 5.98 -12.26
C ALA A 80 13.73 5.97 -11.13
N LYS A 81 14.72 5.07 -11.21
CA LYS A 81 15.84 5.04 -10.28
C LYS A 81 16.59 6.37 -10.29
N GLU A 82 17.00 6.85 -11.47
CA GLU A 82 17.71 8.13 -11.59
C GLU A 82 16.91 9.32 -11.05
N ALA A 83 15.61 9.39 -11.32
CA ALA A 83 14.75 10.46 -10.82
C ALA A 83 14.57 10.40 -9.30
N MET A 84 14.40 9.20 -8.74
CA MET A 84 14.21 9.02 -7.30
C MET A 84 15.49 9.21 -6.50
N ASP A 85 16.63 8.76 -7.01
CA ASP A 85 17.95 8.99 -6.42
C ASP A 85 18.22 10.51 -6.32
N LYS A 86 17.77 11.30 -7.31
CA LYS A 86 17.91 12.78 -7.28
C LYS A 86 16.97 13.49 -6.29
N VAL A 87 15.74 13.00 -6.12
CA VAL A 87 14.72 13.67 -5.28
C VAL A 87 14.80 13.22 -3.83
N THR A 88 15.10 11.95 -3.59
CA THR A 88 15.14 11.37 -2.24
C THR A 88 16.56 11.09 -1.74
N GLY A 89 17.57 11.27 -2.59
CA GLY A 89 18.98 11.09 -2.25
C GLY A 89 19.47 9.64 -2.19
N GLU A 90 18.64 8.64 -2.55
CA GLU A 90 19.01 7.23 -2.34
C GLU A 90 18.43 6.21 -3.34
N PRO A 91 19.15 5.08 -3.57
CA PRO A 91 18.71 3.95 -4.37
C PRO A 91 17.39 3.31 -3.92
N LEU A 92 16.56 2.93 -4.89
CA LEU A 92 15.39 2.05 -4.74
C LEU A 92 15.75 0.57 -4.37
N ILE A 93 16.66 0.35 -3.42
CA ILE A 93 17.01 -1.01 -2.96
C ILE A 93 16.11 -1.40 -1.78
N GLN A 94 15.87 -2.71 -1.61
CA GLN A 94 15.15 -3.30 -0.50
C GLN A 94 15.73 -2.79 0.82
N ARG A 95 14.89 -2.18 1.66
CA ARG A 95 15.31 -1.40 2.84
C ARG A 95 16.11 -2.25 3.81
N LYS A 96 17.43 -2.14 3.73
CA LYS A 96 18.38 -2.59 4.77
C LYS A 96 19.06 -1.42 5.48
N ASP A 97 18.96 -0.21 4.94
CA ASP A 97 19.72 0.95 5.40
C ASP A 97 18.78 2.10 5.83
N ASP A 98 18.04 1.90 6.93
CA ASP A 98 17.33 2.98 7.62
C ASP A 98 18.36 3.90 8.33
N ASN A 99 19.06 4.74 7.57
CA ASN A 99 19.92 5.78 8.12
C ASN A 99 19.09 7.02 8.51
N ALA A 100 19.41 7.63 9.65
CA ALA A 100 18.67 8.78 10.20
C ALA A 100 18.61 9.96 9.22
N ASP A 101 19.67 10.19 8.45
CA ASP A 101 19.72 11.30 7.48
C ASP A 101 18.74 11.14 6.32
N VAL A 102 18.48 9.89 5.94
CA VAL A 102 17.53 9.53 4.88
C VAL A 102 16.10 9.72 5.34
N LEU A 103 15.82 9.32 6.57
CA LEU A 103 14.50 9.51 7.15
C LEU A 103 14.18 11.00 7.25
N ARG A 104 15.16 11.83 7.63
CA ARG A 104 15.01 13.30 7.64
C ARG A 104 14.69 13.84 6.25
N SER A 105 15.49 13.52 5.23
CA SER A 105 15.28 14.05 3.88
C SER A 105 13.92 13.64 3.29
N ARG A 106 13.49 12.40 3.53
CA ARG A 106 12.17 11.92 3.09
C ARG A 106 11.02 12.54 3.87
N LEU A 107 11.22 12.83 5.16
CA LEU A 107 10.23 13.54 5.97
C LEU A 107 10.10 15.01 5.52
N ASP A 108 11.22 15.68 5.23
CA ASP A 108 11.22 17.04 4.70
C ASP A 108 10.52 17.11 3.33
N ALA A 109 10.83 16.15 2.44
CA ALA A 109 10.16 16.04 1.15
C ALA A 109 8.65 15.78 1.32
N PHE A 110 8.24 14.96 2.29
CA PHE A 110 6.83 14.72 2.60
C PHE A 110 6.12 16.01 3.03
N HIS A 111 6.69 16.78 3.95
CA HIS A 111 6.10 18.06 4.38
C HIS A 111 6.06 19.09 3.25
N LYS A 112 7.08 19.13 2.38
CA LYS A 112 7.15 20.10 1.27
C LYS A 112 6.19 19.78 0.13
N GLN A 113 6.04 18.50 -0.23
CA GLN A 113 5.35 18.10 -1.46
C GLN A 113 4.02 17.38 -1.20
N THR A 114 3.91 16.59 -0.14
CA THR A 114 2.73 15.76 0.14
C THR A 114 1.75 16.45 1.08
N GLN A 115 2.22 17.30 2.01
CA GLN A 115 1.34 18.05 2.90
C GLN A 115 0.28 18.91 2.16
N PRO A 116 0.60 19.62 1.07
CA PRO A 116 -0.42 20.36 0.32
C PRO A 116 -1.54 19.48 -0.24
N VAL A 117 -1.26 18.21 -0.53
CA VAL A 117 -2.26 17.23 -0.98
C VAL A 117 -3.18 16.84 0.18
N ILE A 118 -2.64 16.67 1.38
CA ILE A 118 -3.44 16.42 2.60
C ILE A 118 -4.36 17.61 2.84
N ASP A 119 -3.83 18.84 2.79
CA ASP A 119 -4.60 20.06 3.00
C ASP A 119 -5.73 20.21 1.96
N TYR A 120 -5.47 19.81 0.71
CA TYR A 120 -6.48 19.76 -0.34
C TYR A 120 -7.64 18.81 -0.01
N TYR A 121 -7.35 17.58 0.43
CA TYR A 121 -8.39 16.62 0.82
C TYR A 121 -9.10 17.01 2.12
N ALA A 122 -8.41 17.68 3.05
CA ALA A 122 -8.99 18.26 4.24
C ALA A 122 -10.06 19.31 3.88
N LYS A 123 -9.73 20.25 2.98
CA LYS A 123 -10.67 21.28 2.51
C LYS A 123 -11.88 20.70 1.79
N LYS A 124 -11.74 19.53 1.15
CA LYS A 124 -12.85 18.81 0.51
C LYS A 124 -13.74 18.01 1.46
N GLY A 125 -13.37 17.88 2.74
CA GLY A 125 -14.13 17.08 3.71
C GLY A 125 -13.95 15.57 3.57
N ASN A 126 -12.96 15.11 2.79
CA ASN A 126 -12.71 13.69 2.52
C ASN A 126 -11.53 13.13 3.34
N LEU A 127 -10.96 13.92 4.24
CA LEU A 127 -9.82 13.51 5.06
C LEU A 127 -10.31 12.88 6.37
N VAL A 128 -9.85 11.66 6.64
CA VAL A 128 -9.98 11.03 7.96
C VAL A 128 -8.59 10.87 8.56
N ASN A 129 -8.37 11.48 9.73
CA ASN A 129 -7.12 11.38 10.46
C ASN A 129 -7.08 10.09 11.29
N ILE A 130 -6.00 9.32 11.13
CA ILE A 130 -5.75 8.08 11.86
C ILE A 130 -4.48 8.26 12.69
N PRO A 131 -4.56 8.19 14.02
CA PRO A 131 -3.38 8.13 14.88
C PRO A 131 -2.58 6.85 14.59
N ALA A 132 -1.32 7.02 14.19
CA ALA A 132 -0.45 5.94 13.71
C ALA A 132 0.70 5.60 14.68
N GLU A 133 0.74 6.28 15.83
CA GLU A 133 1.74 6.12 16.90
C GLU A 133 1.48 4.92 17.82
N LYS A 134 0.31 4.29 17.70
CA LYS A 134 -0.11 3.15 18.53
C LYS A 134 0.38 1.82 17.97
N ALA A 135 0.17 0.75 18.76
CA ALA A 135 0.45 -0.61 18.31
C ALA A 135 -0.30 -0.94 17.00
N PRO A 136 0.30 -1.70 16.08
CA PRO A 136 -0.29 -2.01 14.77
C PRO A 136 -1.70 -2.58 14.84
N GLU A 137 -2.01 -3.39 15.86
CA GLU A 137 -3.32 -4.02 16.07
C GLU A 137 -4.39 -2.97 16.42
N GLU A 138 -4.04 -1.96 17.21
CA GLU A 138 -4.94 -0.85 17.55
C GLU A 138 -5.21 0.03 16.34
N VAL A 139 -4.16 0.40 15.61
CA VAL A 139 -4.29 1.18 14.36
C VAL A 139 -5.18 0.45 13.38
N THR A 140 -4.97 -0.87 13.23
CA THR A 140 -5.79 -1.72 12.35
C THR A 140 -7.27 -1.65 12.74
N LYS A 141 -7.62 -1.76 14.03
CA LYS A 141 -9.02 -1.65 14.48
C LYS A 141 -9.64 -0.30 14.12
N VAL A 142 -8.90 0.79 14.29
CA VAL A 142 -9.36 2.15 13.95
C VAL A 142 -9.59 2.27 12.44
N VAL A 143 -8.62 1.82 11.62
CA VAL A 143 -8.74 1.85 10.15
C VAL A 143 -9.95 1.04 9.69
N LYS A 144 -10.15 -0.18 10.20
CA LYS A 144 -11.31 -1.01 9.88
C LYS A 144 -12.63 -0.31 10.21
N LYS A 145 -12.72 0.31 11.39
CA LYS A 145 -13.91 1.05 11.81
C LYS A 145 -14.23 2.19 10.84
N VAL A 146 -13.22 2.93 10.41
CA VAL A 146 -13.36 4.05 9.46
C VAL A 146 -13.74 3.56 8.07
N VAL A 147 -13.12 2.48 7.59
CA VAL A 147 -13.40 1.94 6.27
C VAL A 147 -14.78 1.27 6.22
N SER A 148 -15.27 0.72 7.33
CA SER A 148 -16.61 0.12 7.40
C SER A 148 -17.75 1.14 7.54
N ALA A 149 -17.46 2.39 7.89
CA ALA A 149 -18.45 3.48 7.89
C ALA A 149 -18.83 3.87 6.44
#